data_AF-A0A844NQS6-F1
#
_entry.id   AF-A0A844NQS6-F1
#
_cell.length_a   1.000
_cell.length_b   1.000
_cell.length_c   1.000
_cell.angle_alpha   90.00
_cell.angle_beta   90.00
_cell.angle_gamma   90.00
#
_symmetry.space_group_name_H-M   'P 1'
#
loop_
_entity.id
_entity.type
_entity.pdbx_description
1 polymer ?
#
loop_
_entity_poly.entity_id
_entity_poly.type
_entity_poly.pdbx_seq_one_letter_code
_entity_poly.pdbx_strand_id
1 'polypeptide(L)'
;MNKPTIEELLLQILSTCLLIDSQGKWKATFYLSCIDADVSVSIHRADDTTPLGDRVAHAYEYAFIGADTRGRRRNLTEDESRQNLSMLLTFTQRYLSMEAAA
;
A
#
# COMPACT_ATOMS: atom_id res chain seq x y z
N MET A 1 14.33 -20.45 2.76
CA MET A 1 13.89 -19.17 3.34
C MET A 1 12.41 -19.27 3.62
N ASN A 2 11.96 -18.86 4.81
CA ASN A 2 10.54 -18.83 5.13
C ASN A 2 9.85 -17.72 4.32
N LYS A 3 8.65 -17.98 3.80
CA LYS A 3 7.83 -16.95 3.14
C LYS A 3 7.47 -15.88 4.20
N PRO A 4 7.53 -14.57 3.88
CA PRO A 4 7.19 -13.53 4.84
C PRO A 4 5.71 -13.61 5.21
N THR A 5 5.35 -13.44 6.49
CA THR A 5 3.94 -13.50 6.95
C THR A 5 3.11 -12.34 6.40
N ILE A 6 1.78 -12.40 6.58
CA ILE A 6 0.88 -11.30 6.21
C ILE A 6 1.23 -10.04 7.01
N GLU A 7 1.43 -10.18 8.32
CA GLU A 7 1.81 -9.10 9.23
C GLU A 7 3.16 -8.49 8.86
N GLU A 8 4.15 -9.33 8.53
CA GLU A 8 5.46 -8.85 8.07
C GLU A 8 5.33 -8.01 6.80
N LEU A 9 4.52 -8.45 5.82
CA LEU A 9 4.27 -7.68 4.60
C LEU A 9 3.53 -6.37 4.87
N LEU A 10 2.51 -6.37 5.75
CA LEU A 10 1.80 -5.15 6.15
C LEU A 10 2.76 -4.13 6.79
N LEU A 11 3.61 -4.60 7.71
CA LEU A 11 4.61 -3.76 8.38
C LEU A 11 5.66 -3.24 7.39
N GLN A 12 6.07 -4.05 6.41
CA GLN A 12 6.99 -3.61 5.35
C GLN A 12 6.35 -2.53 4.47
N ILE A 13 5.08 -2.66 4.09
CA ILE A 13 4.37 -1.64 3.30
C ILE A 13 4.23 -0.34 4.11
N LEU A 14 3.79 -0.43 5.37
CA LEU A 14 3.69 0.73 6.26
C LEU A 14 5.05 1.42 6.43
N SER A 15 6.11 0.66 6.70
CA SER A 15 7.47 1.18 6.85
C SER A 15 7.94 1.85 5.56
N THR A 16 7.62 1.27 4.39
CA THR A 16 7.93 1.86 3.08
C THR A 16 7.20 3.19 2.90
N CYS A 17 5.92 3.30 3.29
CA CYS A 17 5.19 4.57 3.23
C CYS A 17 5.84 5.66 4.09
N LEU A 18 6.29 5.31 5.30
CA LEU A 18 7.00 6.24 6.19
C LEU A 18 8.34 6.70 5.59
N LEU A 19 9.07 5.79 4.94
CA LEU A 19 10.31 6.13 4.24
C LEU A 19 10.06 7.07 3.05
N ILE A 20 9.02 6.82 2.25
CA ILE A 20 8.61 7.72 1.15
C ILE A 20 8.34 9.14 1.69
N ASP A 21 7.60 9.24 2.79
CA ASP A 21 7.28 10.54 3.42
C ASP A 21 8.54 11.30 3.85
N SER A 22 9.56 10.56 4.35
CA SER A 22 10.83 11.14 4.79
C SER A 22 11.70 11.72 3.67
N GLN A 23 11.49 11.32 2.41
CA GLN A 23 12.24 11.83 1.25
C GLN A 23 11.77 13.23 0.80
N GLY A 24 10.63 13.73 1.30
CA GLY A 24 10.14 15.09 1.02
C GLY A 24 9.63 15.34 -0.41
N LYS A 25 9.70 14.36 -1.31
CA LYS A 25 9.18 14.45 -2.70
C LYS A 25 7.71 14.01 -2.80
N TRP A 26 7.37 12.99 -2.02
CA TRP A 26 6.07 12.32 -2.05
C TRP A 26 5.50 12.21 -0.64
N LYS A 27 4.19 12.11 -0.56
CA LYS A 27 3.44 11.79 0.65
C LYS A 27 2.68 10.50 0.40
N ALA A 28 2.90 9.50 1.23
CA ALA A 28 2.21 8.22 1.14
C ALA A 28 1.14 8.13 2.23
N THR A 29 -0.02 7.60 1.89
CA THR A 29 -1.06 7.22 2.85
C THR A 29 -1.19 5.71 2.83
N PHE A 30 -1.15 5.10 4.00
CA PHE A 30 -1.44 3.68 4.20
C PHE A 30 -2.84 3.57 4.83
N TYR A 31 -3.72 2.79 4.20
CA TYR A 31 -5.06 2.54 4.71
C TYR A 31 -5.32 1.04 4.79
N LEU A 32 -5.80 0.56 5.93
CA LEU A 32 -6.23 -0.81 6.17
C LEU A 32 -7.72 -0.80 6.53
N SER A 33 -8.54 -1.44 5.70
CA SER A 33 -9.96 -1.65 6.01
C SER A 33 -10.19 -3.06 6.53
N CYS A 34 -10.54 -3.18 7.81
CA CYS A 34 -11.01 -4.45 8.37
C CYS A 34 -12.42 -4.81 7.88
N ILE A 35 -13.19 -3.84 7.38
CA ILE A 35 -14.55 -4.04 6.87
C ILE A 35 -14.51 -4.61 5.45
N ASP A 36 -13.60 -4.10 4.63
CA ASP A 36 -13.46 -4.52 3.22
C ASP A 36 -12.35 -5.56 3.04
N ALA A 37 -11.63 -5.89 4.11
CA ALA A 37 -10.50 -6.82 4.13
C ALA A 37 -9.46 -6.48 3.05
N ASP A 38 -9.14 -5.19 2.94
CA ASP A 38 -8.16 -4.67 2.00
C ASP A 38 -7.16 -3.72 2.66
N VAL A 39 -6.06 -3.52 1.93
CA VAL A 39 -5.04 -2.53 2.23
C VAL A 39 -4.85 -1.71 0.99
N SER A 40 -4.75 -0.40 1.12
CA SER A 40 -4.43 0.48 0.00
C SER A 40 -3.34 1.48 0.35
N VAL A 41 -2.61 1.86 -0.70
CA VAL A 41 -1.59 2.91 -0.66
C VAL A 41 -1.95 3.95 -1.69
N SER A 42 -2.05 5.21 -1.25
CA SER A 42 -2.13 6.36 -2.15
C SER A 42 -0.87 7.21 -2.04
N ILE A 43 -0.33 7.62 -3.18
CA ILE A 43 0.83 8.49 -3.29
C ILE A 43 0.36 9.86 -3.77
N HIS A 44 0.83 10.90 -3.10
CA HIS A 44 0.52 12.30 -3.39
C HIS A 44 1.82 13.08 -3.56
N ARG A 45 1.81 14.14 -4.36
CA ARG A 45 2.97 15.04 -4.42
C ARG A 45 3.11 15.79 -3.10
N ALA A 46 4.35 16.00 -2.64
CA ALA A 46 4.60 16.73 -1.40
C ALA A 46 4.28 18.23 -1.48
N ASP A 47 4.30 18.80 -2.67
CA ASP A 47 3.95 20.21 -2.93
C ASP A 47 2.43 20.44 -3.11
N ASP A 48 1.62 19.38 -3.05
CA ASP A 48 0.16 19.50 -3.16
C ASP A 48 -0.43 20.06 -1.87
N THR A 49 -1.01 21.26 -1.98
CA THR A 49 -1.67 21.99 -0.90
C THR A 49 -3.18 21.77 -0.85
N THR A 50 -3.74 20.99 -1.77
CA THR A 50 -5.17 20.66 -1.80
C THR A 50 -5.57 19.95 -0.51
N PRO A 51 -6.70 20.33 0.12
CA PRO A 51 -7.22 19.62 1.30
C PRO A 51 -7.36 18.12 1.04
N LEU A 52 -7.10 17.30 2.06
CA LEU A 52 -7.06 15.83 1.93
C LEU A 52 -8.32 15.24 1.28
N GLY A 53 -9.51 15.80 1.56
CA GLY A 53 -10.79 15.31 1.03
C GLY A 53 -10.99 15.55 -0.47
N ASP A 54 -10.30 16.54 -1.03
CA ASP A 54 -10.40 16.92 -2.45
C ASP A 54 -9.17 16.49 -3.26
N ARG A 55 -8.17 15.91 -2.57
CA ARG A 55 -6.88 15.61 -3.15
C ARG A 55 -6.96 14.37 -4.04
N VAL A 56 -6.55 14.53 -5.29
CA VAL A 56 -6.44 13.41 -6.24
C VAL A 56 -5.08 12.76 -6.06
N ALA A 57 -5.08 11.46 -5.75
CA ALA A 57 -3.84 10.70 -5.63
C ALA A 57 -3.09 10.70 -6.98
N HIS A 58 -1.79 10.96 -6.93
CA HIS A 58 -0.90 10.77 -8.09
C HIS A 58 -0.89 9.30 -8.52
N ALA A 59 -0.88 8.40 -7.54
CA ALA A 59 -1.02 6.97 -7.77
C ALA A 59 -1.77 6.31 -6.61
N TYR A 60 -2.48 5.23 -6.92
CA TYR A 60 -3.25 4.47 -5.95
C TYR A 60 -3.20 3.00 -6.34
N GLU A 61 -2.98 2.13 -5.35
CA GLU A 61 -3.09 0.69 -5.51
C GLU A 61 -3.65 0.07 -4.24
N TYR A 62 -4.32 -1.07 -4.37
CA TYR A 62 -4.90 -1.80 -3.26
C TYR A 62 -4.73 -3.32 -3.40
N ALA A 63 -4.74 -4.00 -2.26
CA ALA A 63 -4.61 -5.44 -2.14
C ALA A 63 -5.70 -5.98 -1.23
N PHE A 64 -6.49 -6.94 -1.73
CA PHE A 64 -7.36 -7.73 -0.89
C PHE A 64 -6.55 -8.75 -0.09
N ILE A 65 -6.83 -8.83 1.21
CA ILE A 65 -6.15 -9.73 2.15
C ILE A 65 -7.10 -10.72 2.83
N GLY A 66 -8.40 -10.60 2.60
CA GLY A 66 -9.41 -11.52 3.13
C GLY A 66 -10.77 -11.37 2.45
N ALA A 67 -11.79 -11.94 3.09
CA ALA A 67 -13.17 -11.81 2.63
C ALA A 67 -13.73 -10.43 3.01
N ASP A 68 -14.30 -9.71 2.04
CA ASP A 68 -14.98 -8.45 2.29
C ASP A 68 -16.36 -8.68 2.91
N THR A 69 -16.87 -7.69 3.64
CA THR A 69 -18.26 -7.70 4.18
C THR A 69 -19.33 -7.73 3.07
N ARG A 70 -18.94 -7.53 1.81
CA ARG A 70 -19.84 -7.53 0.65
C ARG A 70 -19.83 -8.85 -0.14
N GLY A 71 -19.08 -9.84 0.31
CA GLY A 71 -19.03 -11.19 -0.27
C GLY A 71 -18.54 -11.25 -1.72
N ARG A 72 -17.85 -10.21 -2.22
CA ARG A 72 -17.42 -10.11 -3.62
C ARG A 72 -16.15 -10.89 -3.92
N ARG A 73 -15.39 -11.33 -2.90
CA ARG A 73 -14.29 -12.31 -3.07
C ARG A 73 -14.35 -13.39 -2.00
N ARG A 74 -14.87 -14.56 -2.40
CA ARG A 74 -14.95 -15.76 -1.57
C ARG A 74 -13.54 -16.30 -1.33
N ASN A 75 -13.14 -16.33 -0.05
CA ASN A 75 -12.07 -17.17 0.49
C ASN A 75 -10.72 -17.05 -0.23
N LEU A 76 -10.09 -15.88 -0.17
CA LEU A 76 -8.65 -15.79 -0.47
C LEU A 76 -7.89 -16.76 0.44
N THR A 77 -7.06 -17.58 -0.17
CA THR A 77 -6.06 -18.35 0.56
C THR A 77 -5.00 -17.43 1.13
N GLU A 78 -4.32 -17.85 2.20
CA GLU A 78 -3.24 -17.06 2.79
C GLU A 78 -2.11 -16.77 1.78
N ASP A 79 -1.83 -17.70 0.87
CA ASP A 79 -0.83 -17.52 -0.18
C ASP A 79 -1.27 -16.47 -1.23
N GLU A 80 -2.56 -16.37 -1.57
CA GLU A 80 -3.07 -15.31 -2.44
C GLU A 80 -3.03 -13.94 -1.75
N SER A 81 -3.40 -13.87 -0.47
CA SER A 81 -3.26 -12.65 0.32
C SER A 81 -1.80 -12.20 0.39
N ARG A 82 -0.86 -13.14 0.57
CA ARG A 82 0.59 -12.87 0.56
C ARG A 82 1.06 -12.34 -0.80
N GLN A 83 0.59 -12.94 -1.88
CA GLN A 83 0.91 -12.50 -3.23
C GLN A 83 0.38 -11.08 -3.50
N ASN A 84 -0.86 -10.79 -3.11
CA ASN A 84 -1.46 -9.46 -3.27
C ASN A 84 -0.67 -8.40 -2.50
N LEU A 85 -0.32 -8.67 -1.24
CA LEU A 85 0.51 -7.76 -0.44
C LEU A 85 1.92 -7.59 -1.01
N SER A 86 2.51 -8.66 -1.56
CA SER A 86 3.82 -8.57 -2.20
C SER A 86 3.79 -7.67 -3.45
N MET A 87 2.71 -7.72 -4.23
CA MET A 87 2.50 -6.81 -5.36
C MET A 87 2.32 -5.37 -4.89
N LEU A 88 1.53 -5.13 -3.83
CA LEU A 88 1.36 -3.80 -3.25
C LEU A 88 2.67 -3.26 -2.67
N LEU A 89 3.47 -4.09 -2.01
CA LEU A 89 4.80 -3.73 -1.54
C LEU A 89 5.71 -3.34 -2.70
N THR A 90 5.71 -4.12 -3.79
CA THR A 90 6.48 -3.80 -5.00
C THR A 90 6.05 -2.47 -5.61
N PHE A 91 4.74 -2.23 -5.71
CA PHE A 91 4.19 -0.94 -6.14
C PHE A 91 4.70 0.21 -5.26
N THR A 92 4.61 0.04 -3.94
CA THR A 92 5.00 1.06 -2.95
C THR A 92 6.51 1.35 -3.04
N GLN A 93 7.35 0.31 -3.13
CA GLN A 93 8.80 0.44 -3.19
C GLN A 93 9.31 1.16 -4.43
N ARG A 94 8.57 1.18 -5.55
CA ARG A 94 8.94 1.97 -6.74
C ARG A 94 9.11 3.45 -6.43
N TYR A 95 8.41 3.96 -5.43
CA TYR A 95 8.50 5.35 -5.01
C TYR A 95 9.69 5.63 -4.07
N LEU A 96 10.34 4.60 -3.53
CA LEU A 96 11.67 4.74 -2.89
C LEU A 96 12.79 4.81 -3.93
N SER A 97 12.70 3.99 -4.99
CA SER A 97 13.77 3.78 -5.97
C SER A 97 13.92 4.91 -7.00
N MET A 98 12.98 5.86 -7.08
CA MET A 98 13.13 7.03 -7.96
C MET A 98 14.31 7.96 -7.58
N GLU A 99 15.07 7.65 -6.53
CA GLU A 99 16.38 8.26 -6.25
C GLU A 99 17.57 7.52 -6.85
N ALA A 100 17.46 6.23 -7.20
CA ALA A 100 18.64 5.48 -7.68
C ALA A 100 19.02 5.78 -9.14
N ALA A 101 18.19 6.55 -9.87
CA ALA A 101 18.34 6.82 -11.29
C ALA A 101 18.46 8.33 -11.64
N ALA A 102 18.71 9.18 -10.64
CA ALA A 102 18.88 10.62 -10.82
C ALA A 102 20.28 11.08 -10.39
#